data_AF-A0A7S1FLS3-F1
#
_entry.id   AF-A0A7S1FLS3-F1
#
_cell.length_a   1.000
_cell.length_b   1.000
_cell.length_c   1.000
_cell.angle_alpha   90.00
_cell.angle_beta   90.00
_cell.angle_gamma   90.00
#
_symmetry.space_group_name_H-M   'P 1'
#
loop_
_entity.id
_entity.type
_entity.pdbx_description
1 polymer ?
#
loop_
_entity_poly.entity_id
_entity_poly.type
_entity_poly.pdbx_seq_one_letter_code
_entity_poly.pdbx_strand_id
1 'polypeptide(L)'
;GWWGPREATKLGLIDYGQCKRLTEEEQYKVALLVLAVANEEDDAAVAGAFRNLHIETKNDSTEFLATFGRLMFGPFRPEHLDHEWHMKLHKMDKITYFPKELSMVYRTSLLLRGLAVSLQLNYSIGQQWKHHAQEAVKRYRADTCA
;
A
#
# COMPACT_ATOMS: atom_id res chain seq x y z
N GLY A 1 -14.49 29.06 30.90
CA GLY A 1 -15.08 27.84 30.32
C GLY A 1 -14.08 26.73 30.45
N TRP A 2 -14.41 25.68 31.18
CA TRP A 2 -13.50 24.58 31.52
C TRP A 2 -13.38 23.62 30.33
N TRP A 3 -12.28 23.70 29.59
CA TRP A 3 -11.83 22.63 28.71
C TRP A 3 -10.41 22.27 29.14
N GLY A 4 -10.28 21.22 29.96
CA GLY A 4 -8.99 20.56 30.18
C GLY A 4 -8.51 19.89 28.88
N PRO A 5 -7.25 19.44 28.82
CA PRO A 5 -6.72 18.75 27.64
C PRO A 5 -7.62 17.56 27.29
N ARG A 6 -8.07 17.49 26.03
CA ARG A 6 -8.88 16.37 25.52
C ARG A 6 -8.06 15.09 25.68
N GLU A 7 -8.51 14.15 26.50
CA GLU A 7 -7.96 12.80 26.52
C GLU A 7 -8.00 12.23 25.09
N ALA A 8 -6.91 11.58 24.68
CA ALA A 8 -6.85 10.90 23.40
C ALA A 8 -7.92 9.80 23.36
N THR A 9 -8.94 9.99 22.52
CA THR A 9 -9.96 8.98 22.28
C THR A 9 -9.29 7.72 21.74
N LYS A 10 -9.43 6.59 22.44
CA LYS A 10 -8.87 5.29 22.03
C LYS A 10 -9.89 4.51 21.21
N LEU A 11 -9.42 3.81 20.18
CA LEU A 11 -10.22 2.87 19.40
C LEU A 11 -9.98 1.45 19.92
N GLY A 12 -11.04 0.76 20.36
CA GLY A 12 -10.98 -0.64 20.77
C GLY A 12 -11.13 -1.57 19.57
N LEU A 13 -10.09 -2.35 19.26
CA LEU A 13 -10.13 -3.40 18.23
C LEU A 13 -10.49 -4.74 18.88
N ILE A 14 -11.61 -5.33 18.49
CA ILE A 14 -12.18 -6.55 19.12
C ILE A 14 -12.09 -7.82 18.25
N ASP A 15 -11.84 -7.66 16.94
CA ASP A 15 -11.80 -8.79 15.99
C ASP A 15 -10.38 -8.97 15.43
N TYR A 16 -9.85 -10.18 15.64
CA TYR A 16 -8.52 -10.61 15.17
C TYR A 16 -8.62 -11.87 14.29
N GLY A 17 -9.82 -12.21 13.79
CA GLY A 17 -10.06 -13.43 13.00
C GLY A 17 -9.44 -13.43 11.61
N GLN A 18 -8.94 -12.30 11.12
CA GLN A 18 -8.34 -12.12 9.80
C GLN A 18 -6.89 -11.60 9.87
N CYS A 19 -6.11 -12.05 10.86
CA CYS A 19 -4.70 -11.73 10.96
C CYS A 19 -3.83 -12.68 10.11
N LYS A 20 -2.91 -12.12 9.31
CA LYS A 20 -1.82 -12.87 8.68
C LYS A 20 -0.50 -12.37 9.23
N ARG A 21 0.37 -13.30 9.64
CA ARG A 21 1.75 -12.97 9.99
C ARG A 21 2.58 -12.90 8.71
N LEU A 22 3.20 -11.76 8.47
CA LEU A 22 4.20 -11.59 7.43
C LEU A 22 5.58 -11.99 7.96
N THR A 23 6.39 -12.65 7.14
CA THR A 23 7.81 -12.88 7.47
C THR A 23 8.57 -11.55 7.50
N GLU A 24 9.77 -11.55 8.06
CA GLU A 24 10.62 -10.34 8.11
C GLU A 24 10.96 -9.84 6.70
N GLU A 25 11.26 -10.77 5.78
CA GLU A 25 11.51 -10.46 4.37
C GLU A 25 10.28 -9.89 3.67
N GLU A 26 9.08 -10.47 3.89
CA GLU A 26 7.82 -9.96 3.34
C GLU A 26 7.53 -8.54 3.87
N GLN A 27 7.72 -8.31 5.17
CA GLN A 27 7.55 -6.99 5.78
C GLN A 27 8.50 -5.96 5.17
N TYR A 28 9.77 -6.32 4.98
CA TYR A 28 10.78 -5.47 4.36
C TYR A 28 10.40 -5.12 2.90
N LYS A 29 10.06 -6.11 2.08
CA LYS A 29 9.69 -5.90 0.67
C LYS A 29 8.42 -5.06 0.52
N VAL A 30 7.40 -5.31 1.35
CA VAL A 30 6.18 -4.48 1.39
C VAL A 30 6.51 -3.05 1.81
N ALA A 31 7.36 -2.86 2.81
CA ALA A 31 7.77 -1.54 3.26
C ALA A 31 8.47 -0.74 2.14
N LEU A 32 9.33 -1.39 1.35
CA LEU A 32 9.95 -0.74 0.18
C LEU A 32 8.91 -0.27 -0.84
N LEU A 33 7.88 -1.07 -1.15
CA LEU A 33 6.81 -0.67 -2.05
C LEU A 33 6.02 0.54 -1.50
N VAL A 34 5.68 0.51 -0.21
CA VAL A 34 4.98 1.61 0.45
C VAL A 34 5.81 2.89 0.38
N LEU A 35 7.12 2.81 0.64
CA LEU A 35 8.03 3.95 0.56
C LEU A 35 8.18 4.47 -0.86
N ALA A 36 8.27 3.60 -1.87
CA ALA A 36 8.37 4.03 -3.26
C ALA A 36 7.15 4.88 -3.66
N VAL A 37 5.95 4.48 -3.25
CA VAL A 37 4.73 5.27 -3.49
C VAL A 37 4.69 6.53 -2.62
N ALA A 38 5.09 6.45 -1.35
CA ALA A 38 5.04 7.57 -0.39
C ALA A 38 6.13 8.64 -0.62
N ASN A 39 7.21 8.32 -1.30
CA ASN A 39 8.25 9.27 -1.68
C ASN A 39 8.04 9.82 -3.08
N GLU A 40 6.97 9.41 -3.77
CA GLU A 40 6.70 9.79 -5.15
C GLU A 40 7.88 9.45 -6.07
N GLU A 41 8.49 8.27 -5.84
CA GLU A 41 9.57 7.77 -6.69
C GLU A 41 9.08 7.55 -8.12
N ASP A 42 10.04 7.46 -9.05
CA ASP A 42 9.77 7.20 -10.46
C ASP A 42 9.10 5.83 -10.70
N ASP A 43 8.58 5.65 -11.91
CA ASP A 43 7.86 4.43 -12.28
C ASP A 43 8.73 3.18 -12.20
N ALA A 44 10.03 3.30 -12.47
CA ALA A 44 10.96 2.18 -12.42
C ALA A 44 11.15 1.70 -10.96
N ALA A 45 11.25 2.62 -10.01
CA ALA A 45 11.37 2.30 -8.59
C ALA A 45 10.10 1.63 -8.03
N VAL A 46 8.92 2.15 -8.36
CA VAL A 46 7.64 1.55 -7.91
C VAL A 46 7.46 0.16 -8.53
N ALA A 47 7.71 0.01 -9.83
CA ALA A 47 7.64 -1.29 -10.51
C ALA A 47 8.71 -2.27 -9.98
N GLY A 48 9.93 -1.80 -9.69
CA GLY A 48 10.98 -2.59 -9.08
C GLY A 48 10.58 -3.15 -7.72
N ALA A 49 9.94 -2.34 -6.87
CA ALA A 49 9.44 -2.80 -5.58
C ALA A 49 8.35 -3.88 -5.70
N PHE A 50 7.50 -3.79 -6.73
CA PHE A 50 6.55 -4.84 -7.07
C PHE A 50 7.22 -6.14 -7.53
N ARG A 51 8.23 -6.04 -8.40
CA ARG A 51 9.00 -7.20 -8.87
C ARG A 51 9.74 -7.89 -7.72
N ASN A 52 10.23 -7.13 -6.74
CA ASN A 52 10.83 -7.69 -5.53
C ASN A 52 9.85 -8.51 -4.69
N LEU A 53 8.56 -8.22 -4.80
CA LEU A 53 7.47 -9.00 -4.20
C LEU A 53 7.00 -10.15 -5.11
N HIS A 54 7.66 -10.38 -6.26
CA HIS A 54 7.31 -11.42 -7.22
C HIS A 54 5.90 -11.29 -7.80
N ILE A 55 5.38 -10.06 -7.97
CA ILE A 55 4.18 -9.89 -8.79
C ILE A 55 4.50 -10.26 -10.24
N GLU A 56 3.56 -10.94 -10.91
CA GLU A 56 3.70 -11.24 -12.33
C GLU A 56 2.56 -10.60 -13.11
N THR A 57 2.90 -10.03 -14.25
CA THR A 57 1.96 -9.49 -15.22
C THR A 57 2.25 -10.10 -16.58
N LYS A 58 1.30 -10.01 -17.51
CA LYS A 58 1.42 -10.63 -18.83
C LYS A 58 2.58 -10.03 -19.63
N ASN A 59 2.80 -8.71 -19.54
CA ASN A 59 3.79 -8.01 -20.35
C ASN A 59 4.94 -7.37 -19.53
N ASP A 60 4.95 -7.53 -18.20
CA ASP A 60 5.91 -6.88 -17.28
C ASP A 60 5.99 -5.35 -17.46
N SER A 61 4.83 -4.71 -17.72
CA SER A 61 4.78 -3.28 -17.98
C SER A 61 5.11 -2.45 -16.73
N THR A 62 6.20 -1.68 -16.81
CA THR A 62 6.60 -0.72 -15.77
C THR A 62 5.53 0.33 -15.52
N GLU A 63 4.94 0.90 -16.58
CA GLU A 63 3.86 1.91 -16.47
C GLU A 63 2.64 1.33 -15.75
N PHE A 64 2.27 0.08 -16.07
CA PHE A 64 1.15 -0.60 -15.43
C PHE A 64 1.42 -0.80 -13.94
N LEU A 65 2.56 -1.40 -13.58
CA LEU A 65 2.91 -1.67 -12.19
C LEU A 65 3.00 -0.39 -11.37
N ALA A 66 3.59 0.66 -11.93
CA ALA A 66 3.72 1.93 -11.26
C ALA A 66 2.35 2.61 -11.03
N THR A 67 1.49 2.62 -12.06
CA THR A 67 0.11 3.12 -11.95
C THR A 67 -0.70 2.31 -10.93
N PHE A 68 -0.56 0.99 -10.96
CA PHE A 68 -1.25 0.08 -10.06
C PHE A 68 -0.80 0.28 -8.60
N GLY A 69 0.49 0.49 -8.33
CA GLY A 69 0.98 0.82 -6.98
C GLY A 69 0.43 2.12 -6.44
N ARG A 70 0.39 3.15 -7.27
CA ARG A 70 -0.19 4.45 -6.90
C ARG A 70 -1.71 4.36 -6.72
N LEU A 71 -2.40 3.50 -7.48
CA LEU A 71 -3.80 3.18 -7.21
C LEU A 71 -3.96 2.47 -5.86
N MET A 72 -3.09 1.51 -5.53
CA MET A 72 -3.19 0.72 -4.29
C MET A 72 -2.87 1.52 -3.03
N PHE A 73 -1.83 2.35 -3.06
CA PHE A 73 -1.29 3.00 -1.86
C PHE A 73 -1.28 4.52 -1.93
N GLY A 74 -1.48 5.13 -3.11
CA GLY A 74 -1.59 6.58 -3.24
C GLY A 74 -2.92 7.15 -2.73
N PRO A 75 -3.09 8.49 -2.85
CA PRO A 75 -4.37 9.15 -2.55
C PRO A 75 -5.43 8.70 -3.55
N PHE A 76 -6.69 8.72 -3.12
CA PHE A 76 -7.81 8.47 -4.01
C PHE A 76 -8.01 9.70 -4.92
N ARG A 77 -8.13 9.48 -6.22
CA ARG A 77 -8.31 10.55 -7.21
C ARG A 77 -9.64 10.36 -7.95
N PRO A 78 -10.26 11.43 -8.46
CA PRO A 78 -11.54 11.32 -9.18
C PRO A 78 -11.50 10.35 -10.35
N GLU A 79 -10.39 10.27 -11.10
CA GLU A 79 -10.24 9.32 -12.21
C GLU A 79 -10.35 7.86 -11.78
N HIS A 80 -10.08 7.53 -10.51
CA HIS A 80 -10.23 6.16 -10.00
C HIS A 80 -11.70 5.73 -9.85
N LEU A 81 -12.66 6.64 -10.01
CA LEU A 81 -14.10 6.32 -10.11
C LEU A 81 -14.55 6.07 -11.56
N ASP A 82 -13.71 6.42 -12.54
CA ASP A 82 -14.04 6.31 -13.95
C ASP A 82 -13.80 4.87 -14.45
N HIS A 83 -14.87 4.26 -14.96
CA HIS A 83 -14.81 2.93 -15.54
C HIS A 83 -13.87 2.87 -16.77
N GLU A 84 -13.82 3.92 -17.59
CA GLU A 84 -12.94 3.94 -18.76
C GLU A 84 -11.47 3.96 -18.37
N TRP A 85 -11.12 4.64 -17.29
CA TRP A 85 -9.77 4.65 -16.73
C TRP A 85 -9.34 3.24 -16.31
N HIS A 86 -10.20 2.51 -15.58
CA HIS A 86 -9.94 1.12 -15.21
C HIS A 86 -9.82 0.20 -16.43
N MET A 87 -10.66 0.40 -17.45
CA MET A 87 -10.57 -0.36 -18.70
C MET A 87 -9.26 -0.09 -19.45
N LYS A 88 -8.76 1.15 -19.46
CA LYS A 88 -7.45 1.48 -20.04
C LYS A 88 -6.32 0.80 -19.27
N LEU A 89 -6.35 0.84 -17.93
CA LEU A 89 -5.35 0.17 -17.10
C LEU A 89 -5.32 -1.35 -17.34
N HIS A 90 -6.49 -2.00 -17.41
CA HIS A 90 -6.58 -3.44 -17.68
C HIS A 90 -6.26 -3.84 -19.13
N LYS A 91 -6.34 -2.91 -20.08
CA LYS A 91 -5.86 -3.13 -21.46
C LYS A 91 -4.34 -3.01 -21.57
N MET A 92 -3.73 -2.17 -20.73
CA MET A 92 -2.28 -1.96 -20.70
C MET A 92 -1.53 -3.23 -20.29
N ASP A 93 -1.96 -3.86 -19.19
CA ASP A 93 -1.43 -5.14 -18.75
C ASP A 93 -2.44 -5.87 -17.85
N LYS A 94 -2.15 -7.14 -17.56
CA LYS A 94 -2.96 -8.00 -16.71
C LYS A 94 -2.07 -8.74 -15.72
N ILE A 95 -2.40 -8.66 -14.45
CA ILE A 95 -1.77 -9.45 -13.39
C ILE A 95 -2.09 -10.94 -13.63
N THR A 96 -1.05 -11.76 -13.74
CA THR A 96 -1.13 -13.22 -13.89
C THR A 96 -0.91 -13.93 -12.56
N TYR A 97 -0.08 -13.35 -11.69
CA TYR A 97 0.15 -13.83 -10.33
C TYR A 97 0.20 -12.66 -9.35
N PHE A 98 -0.57 -12.78 -8.26
CA PHE A 98 -0.61 -11.80 -7.18
C PHE A 98 -0.07 -12.44 -5.88
N PRO A 99 1.03 -11.93 -5.31
CA PRO A 99 1.65 -12.48 -4.10
C PRO A 99 0.70 -12.46 -2.88
N LYS A 100 0.71 -13.54 -2.08
CA LYS A 100 -0.27 -13.71 -0.98
C LYS A 100 -0.04 -12.72 0.17
N GLU A 101 1.21 -12.37 0.45
CA GLU A 101 1.67 -11.38 1.41
C GLU A 101 1.15 -9.99 1.06
N LEU A 102 1.29 -9.60 -0.20
CA LEU A 102 0.77 -8.33 -0.70
C LEU A 102 -0.77 -8.33 -0.72
N SER A 103 -1.41 -9.50 -0.92
CA SER A 103 -2.88 -9.58 -1.02
C SER A 103 -3.55 -9.16 0.28
N MET A 104 -2.99 -9.58 1.42
CA MET A 104 -3.52 -9.20 2.73
C MET A 104 -3.31 -7.72 3.01
N VAL A 105 -2.11 -7.19 2.72
CA VAL A 105 -1.79 -5.77 2.89
C VAL A 105 -2.73 -4.91 2.03
N TYR A 106 -2.97 -5.32 0.79
CA TYR A 106 -3.89 -4.62 -0.12
C TYR A 106 -5.35 -4.68 0.34
N ARG A 107 -5.82 -5.83 0.83
CA ARG A 107 -7.19 -5.92 1.39
C ARG A 107 -7.38 -5.00 2.58
N THR A 108 -6.39 -4.95 3.50
CA THR A 108 -6.40 -4.01 4.62
C THR A 108 -6.41 -2.57 4.13
N SER A 109 -5.59 -2.23 3.13
CA SER A 109 -5.52 -0.88 2.58
C SER A 109 -6.84 -0.45 1.92
N LEU A 110 -7.49 -1.35 1.16
CA LEU A 110 -8.79 -1.13 0.55
C LEU A 110 -9.91 -0.91 1.57
N LEU A 111 -9.98 -1.73 2.62
CA LEU A 111 -11.02 -1.62 3.65
C LEU A 111 -10.88 -0.30 4.42
N LEU A 112 -9.66 0.06 4.81
CA LEU A 112 -9.39 1.32 5.50
C LEU A 112 -9.66 2.53 4.60
N ARG A 113 -9.33 2.44 3.30
CA ARG A 113 -9.69 3.47 2.32
C ARG A 113 -11.21 3.61 2.18
N GLY A 114 -11.94 2.50 2.04
CA GLY A 114 -13.40 2.51 1.96
C GLY A 114 -14.04 3.17 3.17
N LEU A 115 -13.54 2.86 4.37
CA LEU A 115 -13.96 3.53 5.61
C LEU A 115 -13.65 5.04 5.57
N ALA A 116 -12.43 5.42 5.20
CA ALA A 116 -12.04 6.83 5.12
C ALA A 116 -12.94 7.61 4.14
N VAL A 117 -13.21 7.05 2.96
CA VAL A 117 -14.11 7.63 1.96
C VAL A 117 -15.53 7.78 2.50
N SER A 118 -16.05 6.78 3.24
CA SER A 118 -17.37 6.87 3.88
C SER A 118 -17.47 7.99 4.92
N LEU A 119 -16.32 8.34 5.52
CA LEU A 119 -16.17 9.46 6.46
C LEU A 119 -15.78 10.77 5.77
N GLN A 120 -15.81 10.82 4.43
CA GLN A 120 -15.43 11.97 3.61
C GLN A 120 -13.95 12.39 3.80
N LEU A 121 -13.08 11.43 4.13
CA LEU A 121 -11.64 11.61 4.26
C LEU A 121 -10.91 11.00 3.06
N ASN A 122 -9.94 11.73 2.50
CA ASN A 122 -9.09 11.25 1.41
C ASN A 122 -7.62 11.25 1.84
N TYR A 123 -7.10 10.07 2.21
CA TYR A 123 -5.71 9.90 2.60
C TYR A 123 -4.93 9.12 1.55
N SER A 124 -3.65 9.51 1.36
CA SER A 124 -2.66 8.62 0.76
C SER A 124 -2.23 7.59 1.81
N ILE A 125 -2.47 6.32 1.53
CA ILE A 125 -2.10 5.22 2.43
C ILE A 125 -0.58 5.18 2.59
N GLY A 126 0.16 5.39 1.51
CA GLY A 126 1.61 5.49 1.49
C GLY A 126 2.11 6.55 2.46
N GLN A 127 1.52 7.76 2.44
CA GLN A 127 1.91 8.82 3.38
C GLN A 127 1.59 8.45 4.84
N GLN A 128 0.40 7.91 5.10
CA GLN A 128 0.00 7.51 6.45
C GLN A 128 0.91 6.40 7.01
N TRP A 129 1.31 5.45 6.16
CA TRP A 129 2.13 4.30 6.56
C TRP A 129 3.65 4.54 6.43
N LYS A 130 4.07 5.68 5.89
CA LYS A 130 5.49 6.00 5.61
C LYS A 130 6.39 5.77 6.81
N HIS A 131 6.00 6.28 7.98
CA HIS A 131 6.80 6.14 9.20
C HIS A 131 6.93 4.68 9.65
N HIS A 132 5.87 3.87 9.54
CA HIS A 132 5.91 2.44 9.83
C HIS A 132 6.81 1.69 8.83
N ALA A 133 6.72 2.04 7.55
CA ALA A 133 7.55 1.45 6.51
C ALA A 133 9.04 1.80 6.68
N GLN A 134 9.35 3.05 7.05
CA GLN A 134 10.72 3.47 7.39
C GLN A 134 11.27 2.67 8.57
N GLU A 135 10.47 2.44 9.60
CA GLU A 135 10.87 1.67 10.77
C GLU A 135 11.09 0.18 10.43
N ALA A 136 10.21 -0.42 9.63
CA ALA A 136 10.39 -1.79 9.14
C ALA A 136 11.69 -1.94 8.33
N VAL A 137 11.97 -0.99 7.43
CA VAL A 137 13.22 -0.99 6.66
C VAL A 137 14.44 -0.85 7.58
N LYS A 138 14.42 0.04 8.57
CA LYS A 138 15.53 0.20 9.52
C LYS A 138 15.78 -1.07 10.32
N ARG A 139 14.71 -1.72 10.79
CA ARG A 139 14.78 -2.97 11.55
C ARG A 139 15.48 -4.07 10.76
N TYR A 140 15.07 -4.31 9.53
CA TYR A 140 15.55 -5.48 8.76
C TYR A 140 16.76 -5.22 7.87
N ARG A 141 17.09 -3.94 7.58
CA ARG A 141 18.33 -3.56 6.88
C ARG A 141 19.58 -3.82 7.73
N ALA A 142 19.45 -3.83 9.06
CA ALA A 142 20.55 -4.17 9.97
C ALA A 142 20.93 -5.67 9.90
N ASP A 143 19.95 -6.54 9.63
CA ASP A 143 20.13 -7.99 9.66
C ASP A 143 20.61 -8.58 8.32
N THR A 144 20.52 -7.82 7.22
CA THR A 144 20.99 -8.26 5.87
C THR A 144 22.46 -7.91 5.59
N CYS A 145 23.14 -7.22 6.51
CA CYS A 145 24.57 -6.90 6.43
C CYS A 145 25.42 -7.61 7.51
N ALA A 146 24.83 -8.56 8.24
CA ALA A 146 25.51 -9.47 9.17
C ALA A 146 25.59 -10.87 8.56
#